data_AF-A0A1F6WA99-F1
#
_entry.id   AF-A0A1F6WA99-F1
#
_cell.length_a   1.000
_cell.length_b   1.000
_cell.length_c   1.000
_cell.angle_alpha   90.00
_cell.angle_beta   90.00
_cell.angle_gamma   90.00
#
_symmetry.space_group_name_H-M   'P 1'
#
loop_
_entity.id
_entity.type
_entity.pdbx_description
1 polymer ?
#
loop_
_entity_poly.entity_id
_entity_poly.type
_entity_poly.pdbx_seq_one_letter_code
_entity_poly.pdbx_strand_id
1 'polypeptide(L)'
;MIKFFLQLIVFVGIGLLMTAVPEWQNNVLMNAEVSGWVGYFSTLRLNAVLLLFAYLSFRYLNKKYSPTKTLIFQFTTWGVIGLLFEWILINHPPWSSAIQYGMFVYWAVVFGAPALFILEQAKPIRMKLLGFVVGTAILMIIGSVILLNIDPTKGLLLVFTIASWVLVYSVIISFFFRAMGYPPKMKLLLSAAILVPIAEIILPFPLDFFIFLATIFCSYWYVIKDLPLENLPLKT
;
A
#
# COMPACT_ATOMS: atom_id res chain seq x y z
N MET A 1 13.11 -27.07 -1.53
CA MET A 1 13.92 -26.08 -0.78
C MET A 1 14.14 -24.80 -1.58
N ILE A 2 14.69 -24.84 -2.80
CA ILE A 2 14.93 -23.66 -3.66
C ILE A 2 13.69 -22.78 -3.88
N LYS A 3 12.54 -23.40 -4.24
CA LYS A 3 11.27 -22.67 -4.43
C LYS A 3 10.83 -21.86 -3.20
N PHE A 4 11.11 -22.34 -2.00
CA PHE A 4 10.78 -21.63 -0.76
C PHE A 4 11.61 -20.34 -0.64
N PHE A 5 12.92 -20.44 -0.83
CA PHE A 5 13.81 -19.28 -0.73
C PHE A 5 13.51 -18.23 -1.79
N LEU A 6 13.26 -18.64 -3.04
CA LEU A 6 12.87 -17.71 -4.10
C LEU A 6 11.55 -16.99 -3.76
N GLN A 7 10.57 -17.73 -3.25
CA GLN A 7 9.29 -17.15 -2.83
C GLN A 7 9.46 -16.18 -1.65
N LEU A 8 10.30 -16.52 -0.67
CA LEU A 8 10.61 -15.64 0.46
C LEU A 8 11.28 -14.35 -0.02
N ILE A 9 12.30 -14.46 -0.89
CA ILE A 9 13.00 -13.31 -1.46
C ILE A 9 12.02 -12.40 -2.22
N VAL A 10 11.15 -12.98 -3.04
CA VAL A 10 10.12 -12.21 -3.75
C VAL A 10 9.14 -11.56 -2.77
N PHE A 11 8.67 -12.29 -1.75
CA PHE A 11 7.73 -11.74 -0.76
C PHE A 11 8.32 -10.54 -0.03
N VAL A 12 9.51 -10.72 0.55
CA VAL A 12 10.20 -9.70 1.34
C VAL A 12 10.62 -8.55 0.44
N GLY A 13 11.17 -8.83 -0.74
CA GLY A 13 11.60 -7.80 -1.69
C GLY A 13 10.45 -6.91 -2.17
N ILE A 14 9.29 -7.50 -2.49
CA ILE A 14 8.10 -6.73 -2.87
C ILE A 14 7.55 -5.91 -1.70
N GLY A 15 7.47 -6.50 -0.50
CA GLY A 15 7.02 -5.78 0.69
C GLY A 15 7.94 -4.59 1.01
N LEU A 16 9.26 -4.79 0.95
CA LEU A 16 10.24 -3.73 1.14
C LEU A 16 10.12 -2.66 0.06
N LEU A 17 9.88 -3.03 -1.20
CA LEU A 17 9.65 -2.06 -2.27
C LEU A 17 8.43 -1.17 -2.00
N MET A 18 7.35 -1.73 -1.42
CA MET A 18 6.13 -1.01 -1.10
C MET A 18 6.30 0.01 0.03
N THR A 19 7.24 -0.21 0.96
CA THR A 19 7.51 0.69 2.10
C THR A 19 8.72 1.60 1.87
N ALA A 20 9.66 1.24 0.98
CA ALA A 20 10.92 1.98 0.81
C ALA A 20 10.74 3.46 0.45
N VAL A 21 9.93 3.77 -0.57
CA VAL A 21 9.73 5.19 -0.93
C VAL A 21 8.95 5.96 0.15
N PRO A 22 7.84 5.44 0.70
CA PRO A 22 7.19 6.01 1.88
C PRO A 22 8.15 6.32 3.04
N GLU A 23 8.95 5.34 3.45
CA GLU A 23 9.88 5.49 4.58
C GLU A 23 11.01 6.46 4.26
N TRP A 24 11.47 6.53 3.02
CA TRP A 24 12.45 7.53 2.59
C TRP A 24 11.86 8.94 2.67
N GLN A 25 10.65 9.16 2.14
CA GLN A 25 9.98 10.45 2.24
C GLN A 25 9.78 10.87 3.71
N ASN A 26 9.29 9.96 4.54
CA ASN A 26 9.02 10.23 5.95
C ASN A 26 10.30 10.48 6.77
N ASN A 27 11.29 9.59 6.70
CA ASN A 27 12.46 9.68 7.57
C ASN A 27 13.53 10.64 7.04
N VAL A 28 13.78 10.62 5.73
CA VAL A 28 14.91 11.34 5.12
C VAL A 28 14.52 12.74 4.68
N LEU A 29 13.28 12.95 4.20
CA LEU A 29 12.87 14.26 3.70
C LEU A 29 12.13 15.08 4.75
N MET A 30 11.14 14.46 5.39
CA MET A 30 10.26 15.12 6.35
C MET A 30 10.92 15.23 7.72
N ASN A 31 11.45 14.13 8.26
CA ASN A 31 12.00 14.04 9.63
C ASN A 31 13.53 13.91 9.66
N ALA A 32 14.22 14.57 8.73
CA ALA A 32 15.67 14.44 8.55
C ALA A 32 16.49 14.71 9.83
N GLU A 33 16.06 15.68 10.64
CA GLU A 33 16.74 16.10 11.89
C GLU A 33 16.50 15.14 13.06
N VAL A 34 15.41 14.37 13.02
CA VAL A 34 15.00 13.47 14.11
C VAL A 34 15.40 12.03 13.83
N SER A 35 15.17 11.55 12.60
CA SER A 35 15.41 10.15 12.24
C SER A 35 16.39 9.98 11.08
N GLY A 36 16.20 10.74 9.99
CA GLY A 36 17.08 10.72 8.82
C GLY A 36 17.31 9.32 8.25
N TRP A 37 18.52 9.08 7.76
CA TRP A 37 18.90 7.78 7.20
C TRP A 37 18.90 6.65 8.22
N VAL A 38 19.20 6.93 9.49
CA VAL A 38 19.21 5.92 10.56
C VAL A 38 17.80 5.40 10.80
N GLY A 39 16.82 6.30 10.86
CA GLY A 39 15.39 5.96 10.92
C GLY A 39 14.98 5.09 9.74
N TYR A 40 15.26 5.56 8.51
CA TYR A 40 14.95 4.85 7.28
C TYR A 40 15.43 3.39 7.28
N PHE A 41 16.73 3.17 7.54
CA PHE A 41 17.28 1.80 7.56
C PHE A 41 16.81 0.96 8.74
N SER A 42 16.44 1.60 9.86
CA SER A 42 15.88 0.88 11.01
C SER A 42 14.46 0.39 10.71
N THR A 43 13.63 1.24 10.09
CA THR A 43 12.29 0.84 9.66
C THR A 43 12.32 -0.24 8.59
N LEU A 44 13.21 -0.14 7.60
CA LEU A 44 13.37 -1.20 6.60
C LEU A 44 13.80 -2.54 7.21
N ARG A 45 14.70 -2.52 8.20
CA ARG A 45 15.10 -3.75 8.91
C ARG A 45 13.94 -4.35 9.69
N LEU A 46 13.17 -3.52 10.41
CA LEU A 46 11.97 -3.97 11.11
C LEU A 46 10.95 -4.57 10.14
N ASN A 47 10.67 -3.87 9.03
CA ASN A 47 9.76 -4.34 8.00
C ASN A 47 10.24 -5.65 7.36
N ALA A 48 11.54 -5.84 7.13
CA ALA A 48 12.08 -7.10 6.64
C ALA A 48 11.79 -8.27 7.61
N VAL A 49 11.96 -8.05 8.92
CA VAL A 49 11.66 -9.05 9.95
C VAL A 49 10.16 -9.35 10.00
N LEU A 50 9.31 -8.32 9.99
CA LEU A 50 7.85 -8.50 9.97
C LEU A 50 7.38 -9.19 8.68
N LEU A 51 7.99 -8.89 7.53
CA LEU A 51 7.70 -9.55 6.25
C LEU A 51 8.08 -11.02 6.24
N LEU A 52 9.13 -11.41 6.97
CA LEU A 52 9.46 -12.81 7.19
C LEU A 52 8.32 -13.52 7.91
N PHE A 53 7.80 -12.96 9.02
CA PHE A 53 6.65 -13.51 9.73
C PHE A 53 5.37 -13.51 8.87
N ALA A 54 5.16 -12.47 8.06
CA ALA A 54 4.05 -12.39 7.12
C ALA A 54 4.13 -13.49 6.06
N TYR A 55 5.32 -13.75 5.52
CA TYR A 55 5.53 -14.85 4.59
C TYR A 55 5.28 -16.23 5.24
N LEU A 56 5.78 -16.44 6.47
CA LEU A 56 5.57 -17.71 7.18
C LEU A 56 4.09 -17.96 7.46
N SER A 57 3.37 -16.95 7.94
CA SER A 57 1.93 -17.03 8.15
C SER A 57 1.17 -17.23 6.84
N PHE A 58 1.55 -16.57 5.75
CA PHE A 58 0.96 -16.77 4.42
C PHE A 58 1.13 -18.22 3.96
N ARG A 59 2.35 -18.76 4.09
CA ARG A 59 2.65 -20.15 3.71
C ARG A 59 1.88 -21.17 4.54
N TYR A 60 1.72 -20.91 5.84
CA TYR A 60 0.92 -21.76 6.72
C TYR A 60 -0.57 -21.73 6.33
N LEU A 61 -1.15 -20.53 6.16
CA LEU A 61 -2.55 -20.36 5.79
C LEU A 61 -2.85 -20.94 4.41
N ASN A 62 -1.97 -20.74 3.42
CA ASN A 62 -2.16 -21.23 2.06
C ASN A 62 -2.08 -22.77 1.94
N LYS A 63 -1.60 -23.48 2.97
CA LYS A 63 -1.67 -24.94 3.03
C LYS A 63 -3.04 -25.43 3.52
N LYS A 64 -3.76 -24.61 4.29
CA LYS A 64 -4.97 -25.01 5.02
C LYS A 64 -6.25 -24.42 4.42
N TYR A 65 -6.15 -23.27 3.77
CA TYR A 65 -7.29 -22.51 3.28
C TYR A 65 -7.15 -22.19 1.79
N SER A 66 -8.27 -21.86 1.15
CA SER A 66 -8.24 -21.39 -0.23
C SER A 66 -7.44 -20.08 -0.37
N PRO A 67 -6.92 -19.76 -1.58
CA PRO A 67 -6.16 -18.54 -1.82
C PRO A 67 -6.91 -17.27 -1.39
N THR A 68 -8.21 -17.19 -1.69
CA THR A 68 -9.06 -16.05 -1.30
C THR A 68 -9.11 -15.87 0.22
N LYS A 69 -9.39 -16.94 0.96
CA LYS A 69 -9.42 -16.89 2.44
C LYS A 69 -8.06 -16.51 3.00
N THR A 70 -6.99 -17.07 2.44
CA THR A 70 -5.62 -16.76 2.84
C THR A 70 -5.31 -15.28 2.65
N LEU A 71 -5.67 -14.71 1.50
CA LEU A 71 -5.49 -13.28 1.22
C LEU A 71 -6.26 -12.43 2.23
N ILE A 72 -7.54 -12.71 2.47
CA ILE A 72 -8.36 -11.98 3.45
C ILE A 72 -7.72 -12.03 4.84
N PHE A 73 -7.32 -13.22 5.29
CA PHE A 73 -6.65 -13.37 6.57
C PHE A 73 -5.35 -12.58 6.64
N GLN A 74 -4.51 -12.64 5.60
CA GLN A 74 -3.26 -11.87 5.55
C GLN A 74 -3.52 -10.38 5.66
N PHE A 75 -4.43 -9.85 4.84
CA PHE A 75 -4.74 -8.43 4.80
C PHE A 75 -5.28 -7.93 6.14
N THR A 76 -6.29 -8.61 6.68
CA THR A 76 -6.90 -8.19 7.95
C THR A 76 -5.96 -8.38 9.13
N THR A 77 -5.25 -9.51 9.23
CA THR A 77 -4.39 -9.79 10.37
C THR A 77 -3.23 -8.82 10.43
N TRP A 78 -2.54 -8.57 9.31
CA TRP A 78 -1.41 -7.66 9.30
C TRP A 78 -1.82 -6.19 9.40
N GLY A 79 -2.99 -5.81 8.89
CA GLY A 79 -3.56 -4.49 9.16
C GLY A 79 -3.79 -4.26 10.66
N VAL A 80 -4.38 -5.24 11.36
CA VAL A 80 -4.60 -5.15 12.83
C VAL A 80 -3.29 -5.20 13.61
N ILE A 81 -2.39 -6.13 13.27
CA ILE A 81 -1.07 -6.20 13.94
C ILE A 81 -0.33 -4.87 13.77
N GLY A 82 -0.36 -4.28 12.57
CA GLY A 82 0.21 -2.97 12.32
C GLY A 82 -0.35 -1.88 13.23
N LEU A 83 -1.68 -1.82 13.39
CA LEU A 83 -2.29 -0.89 14.36
C LEU A 83 -1.82 -1.13 15.78
N LEU A 84 -1.71 -2.39 16.22
CA LEU A 84 -1.19 -2.71 17.54
C LEU A 84 0.28 -2.29 17.70
N PHE A 85 1.10 -2.40 16.65
CA PHE A 85 2.46 -1.88 16.62
C PHE A 85 2.48 -0.35 16.79
N GLU A 86 1.64 0.38 16.05
CA GLU A 86 1.51 1.84 16.19
C GLU A 86 1.10 2.23 17.62
N TRP A 87 0.07 1.57 18.16
CA TRP A 87 -0.50 1.94 19.46
C TRP A 87 0.41 1.58 20.64
N ILE A 88 1.01 0.39 20.61
CA ILE A 88 1.69 -0.18 21.78
C ILE A 88 3.18 0.07 21.71
N LEU A 89 3.80 -0.12 20.54
CA LEU A 89 5.26 -0.10 20.40
C LEU A 89 5.78 1.28 19.99
N ILE A 90 5.06 1.96 19.11
CA ILE A 90 5.42 3.32 18.67
C ILE A 90 4.78 4.37 19.59
N ASN A 91 3.87 3.95 20.47
CA ASN A 91 3.13 4.82 21.39
C ASN A 91 2.43 5.98 20.66
N HIS A 92 1.94 5.71 19.46
CA HIS A 92 1.02 6.59 18.75
C HIS A 92 -0.40 6.31 19.26
N PRO A 93 -0.96 7.14 20.18
CA PRO A 93 -2.28 6.90 20.75
C PRO A 93 -3.33 6.90 19.63
N PRO A 94 -4.49 6.22 19.71
CA PRO A 94 -5.48 6.21 18.64
C PRO A 94 -5.84 7.64 18.19
N TRP A 95 -5.29 8.05 17.04
CA TRP A 95 -5.55 9.35 16.38
C TRP A 95 -6.98 9.33 15.80
N SER A 96 -7.35 10.32 14.98
CA SER A 96 -8.61 10.29 14.26
C SER A 96 -8.84 8.95 13.54
N SER A 97 -10.11 8.54 13.41
CA SER A 97 -10.52 7.32 12.72
C SER A 97 -9.91 7.23 11.30
N ALA A 98 -9.76 8.39 10.66
CA ALA A 98 -9.10 8.59 9.39
C ALA A 98 -7.64 8.09 9.36
N ILE A 99 -6.83 8.52 10.32
CA ILE A 99 -5.41 8.16 10.42
C ILE A 99 -5.25 6.68 10.75
N GLN A 100 -6.08 6.15 11.67
CA GLN A 100 -6.07 4.72 11.98
C GLN A 100 -6.41 3.88 10.76
N TYR A 101 -7.39 4.31 9.98
CA TYR A 101 -7.76 3.63 8.75
C TYR A 101 -6.61 3.63 7.73
N GLY A 102 -5.95 4.77 7.54
CA GLY A 102 -4.76 4.89 6.69
C GLY A 102 -3.63 3.96 7.13
N MET A 103 -3.36 3.90 8.43
CA MET A 103 -2.34 3.00 8.99
C MET A 103 -2.72 1.52 8.80
N PHE A 104 -3.96 1.14 9.08
CA PHE A 104 -4.43 -0.23 8.81
C PHE A 104 -4.17 -0.62 7.35
N VAL A 105 -4.53 0.26 6.41
CA VAL A 105 -4.34 0.04 4.97
C VAL A 105 -2.87 -0.07 4.60
N TYR A 106 -2.02 0.81 5.14
CA TYR A 106 -0.57 0.75 4.95
C TYR A 106 -0.01 -0.62 5.35
N TRP A 107 -0.25 -1.03 6.59
CA TRP A 107 0.22 -2.29 7.13
C TRP A 107 -0.39 -3.49 6.36
N ALA A 108 -1.68 -3.47 6.07
CA ALA A 108 -2.31 -4.55 5.31
C ALA A 108 -1.74 -4.69 3.89
N VAL A 109 -1.40 -3.58 3.23
CA VAL A 109 -0.79 -3.59 1.89
C VAL A 109 0.65 -4.08 1.94
N VAL A 110 1.51 -3.49 2.78
CA VAL A 110 2.93 -3.84 2.84
C VAL A 110 3.14 -5.32 3.13
N PHE A 111 2.35 -5.89 4.05
CA PHE A 111 2.53 -7.27 4.50
C PHE A 111 1.62 -8.28 3.79
N GLY A 112 0.49 -7.83 3.22
CA GLY A 112 -0.48 -8.71 2.55
C GLY A 112 -0.34 -8.76 1.02
N ALA A 113 -0.08 -7.63 0.36
CA ALA A 113 0.00 -7.56 -1.11
C ALA A 113 1.14 -8.39 -1.73
N PRO A 114 2.30 -8.62 -1.08
CA PRO A 114 3.34 -9.50 -1.63
C PRO A 114 2.85 -10.93 -1.92
N ALA A 115 1.79 -11.41 -1.26
CA ALA A 115 1.18 -12.71 -1.55
C ALA A 115 0.69 -12.82 -3.01
N LEU A 116 0.24 -11.71 -3.62
CA LEU A 116 -0.21 -11.65 -5.02
C LEU A 116 0.93 -11.94 -6.02
N PHE A 117 2.18 -11.79 -5.59
CA PHE A 117 3.36 -12.09 -6.41
C PHE A 117 3.76 -13.56 -6.36
N ILE A 118 3.18 -14.33 -5.45
CA ILE A 118 3.49 -15.75 -5.23
C ILE A 118 2.35 -16.65 -5.67
N LEU A 119 1.11 -16.20 -5.48
CA LEU A 119 -0.07 -16.94 -5.91
C LEU A 119 -0.11 -17.04 -7.43
N GLU A 120 -0.30 -18.26 -7.94
CA GLU A 120 -0.40 -18.51 -9.38
C GLU A 120 -1.67 -17.87 -9.96
N GLN A 121 -2.74 -17.83 -9.18
CA GLN A 121 -4.02 -17.25 -9.57
C GLN A 121 -3.94 -15.73 -9.79
N ALA A 122 -2.96 -15.07 -9.17
CA ALA A 122 -2.72 -13.64 -9.32
C ALA A 122 -1.75 -13.32 -10.48
N LYS A 123 -1.24 -14.33 -11.21
CA LYS A 123 -0.36 -14.14 -12.37
C LYS A 123 -0.88 -13.17 -13.43
N PRO A 124 -2.19 -13.13 -13.79
CA PRO A 124 -2.70 -12.21 -14.81
C PRO A 124 -2.56 -10.73 -14.44
N ILE A 125 -2.54 -10.42 -13.13
CA ILE A 125 -2.46 -9.04 -12.63
C ILE A 125 -1.07 -8.67 -12.10
N ARG A 126 -0.19 -9.64 -11.88
CA ARG A 126 1.11 -9.47 -11.20
C ARG A 126 2.00 -8.43 -11.88
N MET A 127 2.17 -8.51 -13.21
CA MET A 127 3.02 -7.56 -13.94
C MET A 127 2.44 -6.16 -13.98
N LYS A 128 1.10 -6.04 -14.01
CA LYS A 128 0.41 -4.73 -13.96
C LYS A 128 0.58 -4.09 -12.58
N LEU A 129 0.44 -4.88 -11.52
CA LEU A 129 0.69 -4.44 -10.16
C LEU A 129 2.17 -4.04 -9.96
N LEU A 130 3.12 -4.82 -10.48
CA LEU A 130 4.54 -4.48 -10.42
C LEU A 130 4.83 -3.16 -11.13
N GLY A 131 4.35 -3.01 -12.37
CA GLY A 131 4.53 -1.79 -13.16
C GLY A 131 3.93 -0.57 -12.47
N PHE A 132 2.77 -0.72 -11.82
CA PHE A 132 2.18 0.33 -10.99
C PHE A 132 3.07 0.67 -9.78
N VAL A 133 3.47 -0.31 -8.97
CA VAL A 133 4.31 -0.08 -7.78
C VAL A 133 5.63 0.60 -8.16
N VAL A 134 6.33 0.09 -9.18
CA VAL A 134 7.60 0.66 -9.64
C VAL A 134 7.40 2.03 -10.28
N GLY A 135 6.40 2.17 -11.14
CA GLY A 135 6.11 3.44 -11.82
C GLY A 135 5.76 4.55 -10.82
N THR A 136 4.91 4.25 -9.84
CA THR A 136 4.55 5.23 -8.81
C THR A 136 5.73 5.52 -7.88
N ALA A 137 6.56 4.53 -7.53
CA ALA A 137 7.80 4.77 -6.78
C ALA A 137 8.73 5.77 -7.52
N ILE A 138 8.93 5.60 -8.82
CA ILE A 138 9.73 6.52 -9.64
C ILE A 138 9.12 7.92 -9.63
N LEU A 139 7.80 8.03 -9.85
CA LEU A 139 7.11 9.32 -9.83
C LEU A 139 7.18 10.01 -8.46
N MET A 140 7.06 9.24 -7.38
CA MET A 140 7.19 9.75 -6.02
C MET A 140 8.59 10.28 -5.74
N ILE A 141 9.63 9.58 -6.20
CA ILE A 141 11.02 10.05 -6.07
C ILE A 141 11.23 11.35 -6.85
N ILE A 142 10.87 11.36 -8.14
CA ILE A 142 11.01 12.54 -9.00
C ILE A 142 10.24 13.73 -8.44
N GLY A 143 8.96 13.53 -8.09
CA GLY A 143 8.11 14.56 -7.52
C GLY A 143 8.68 15.11 -6.22
N SER A 144 9.20 14.24 -5.33
CA SER A 144 9.82 14.67 -4.09
C SER A 144 11.07 15.53 -4.33
N VAL A 145 11.93 15.13 -5.27
CA VAL A 145 13.13 15.90 -5.64
C VAL A 145 12.76 17.27 -6.21
N ILE A 146 11.78 17.33 -7.11
CA ILE A 146 11.32 18.62 -7.66
C ILE A 146 10.77 19.51 -6.56
N LEU A 147 9.90 18.98 -5.70
CA LEU A 147 9.25 19.74 -4.63
C LEU A 147 10.25 20.26 -3.60
N LEU A 148 11.27 19.49 -3.23
CA LEU A 148 12.34 19.95 -2.35
C LEU A 148 13.09 21.18 -2.90
N ASN A 149 13.17 21.32 -4.22
CA ASN A 149 13.87 22.45 -4.84
C ASN A 149 13.02 23.72 -4.93
N ILE A 150 11.70 23.60 -4.86
CA ILE A 150 10.77 24.74 -5.06
C ILE A 150 9.99 25.12 -3.80
N ASP A 151 9.91 24.23 -2.80
CA ASP A 151 9.18 24.44 -1.56
C ASP A 151 10.09 24.33 -0.33
N PRO A 152 10.68 25.46 0.12
CA PRO A 152 11.52 25.47 1.32
C PRO A 152 10.74 25.18 2.60
N THR A 153 9.41 25.30 2.59
CA THR A 153 8.55 25.03 3.75
C THR A 153 8.17 23.56 3.89
N LYS A 154 8.43 22.75 2.85
CA LYS A 154 8.04 21.33 2.72
C LYS A 154 6.53 21.05 2.80
N GLY A 155 5.67 22.08 2.79
CA GLY A 155 4.21 21.91 2.82
C GLY A 155 3.64 21.19 1.58
N LEU A 156 4.08 21.57 0.37
CA LEU A 156 3.74 20.89 -0.87
C LEU A 156 4.31 19.48 -0.93
N LEU A 157 5.52 19.28 -0.38
CA LEU A 157 6.11 17.94 -0.28
C LEU A 157 5.29 17.03 0.63
N LEU A 158 4.78 17.54 1.76
CA LEU A 158 3.89 16.82 2.66
C LEU A 158 2.59 16.42 1.96
N VAL A 159 1.92 17.37 1.29
CA VAL A 159 0.67 17.10 0.55
C VAL A 159 0.90 16.06 -0.55
N PHE A 160 1.98 16.20 -1.32
CA PHE A 160 2.34 15.25 -2.36
C PHE A 160 2.62 13.85 -1.80
N THR A 161 3.32 13.77 -0.67
CA THR A 161 3.61 12.51 0.03
C THR A 161 2.31 11.82 0.41
N ILE A 162 1.41 12.51 1.11
CA ILE A 162 0.10 11.96 1.52
C ILE A 162 -0.70 11.52 0.29
N ALA A 163 -0.88 12.39 -0.70
CA ALA A 163 -1.67 12.08 -1.90
C ALA A 163 -1.13 10.85 -2.64
N SER A 164 0.19 10.73 -2.73
CA SER A 164 0.84 9.58 -3.37
C SER A 164 0.58 8.28 -2.61
N TRP A 165 0.67 8.29 -1.28
CA TRP A 165 0.43 7.10 -0.46
C TRP A 165 -1.02 6.62 -0.59
N VAL A 166 -1.96 7.56 -0.53
CA VAL A 166 -3.39 7.28 -0.73
C VAL A 166 -3.63 6.61 -2.07
N LEU A 167 -3.10 7.19 -3.14
CA LEU A 167 -3.24 6.65 -4.49
C LEU A 167 -2.67 5.23 -4.58
N VAL A 168 -1.43 5.04 -4.11
CA VAL A 168 -0.74 3.75 -4.15
C VAL A 168 -1.55 2.68 -3.44
N TYR A 169 -1.94 2.92 -2.19
CA TYR A 169 -2.63 1.91 -1.40
C TYR A 169 -4.05 1.66 -1.89
N SER A 170 -4.77 2.69 -2.35
CA SER A 170 -6.12 2.53 -2.94
C SER A 170 -6.10 1.65 -4.19
N VAL A 171 -5.09 1.82 -5.04
CA VAL A 171 -4.92 1.00 -6.25
C VAL A 171 -4.52 -0.42 -5.88
N ILE A 172 -3.59 -0.61 -4.94
CA ILE A 172 -3.17 -1.96 -4.51
C ILE A 172 -4.34 -2.72 -3.88
N ILE A 173 -5.17 -2.07 -3.06
CA ILE A 173 -6.41 -2.64 -2.54
C ILE A 173 -7.38 -3.01 -3.66
N SER A 174 -7.47 -2.19 -4.70
CA SER A 174 -8.30 -2.51 -5.87
C SER A 174 -7.79 -3.75 -6.61
N PHE A 175 -6.47 -3.95 -6.71
CA PHE A 175 -5.87 -5.18 -7.22
C PHE A 175 -6.15 -6.38 -6.32
N PHE A 176 -6.12 -6.19 -5.00
CA PHE A 176 -6.45 -7.21 -4.02
C PHE A 176 -7.92 -7.68 -4.16
N PHE A 177 -8.88 -6.75 -4.24
CA PHE A 177 -10.29 -7.09 -4.51
C PHE A 177 -10.52 -7.74 -5.86
N ARG A 178 -9.76 -7.35 -6.90
CA ARG A 178 -9.78 -8.00 -8.21
C ARG A 178 -9.26 -9.43 -8.13
N ALA A 179 -8.15 -9.65 -7.42
CA ALA A 179 -7.61 -10.99 -7.20
C ALA A 179 -8.68 -11.89 -6.58
N MET A 180 -9.45 -11.38 -5.63
CA MET A 180 -10.55 -12.09 -4.95
C MET A 180 -11.84 -12.28 -5.78
N GLY A 181 -11.94 -11.69 -6.99
CA GLY A 181 -13.12 -11.85 -7.86
C GLY A 181 -14.32 -10.96 -7.49
N TYR A 182 -14.17 -9.94 -6.64
CA TYR A 182 -15.29 -9.03 -6.31
C TYR A 182 -15.65 -8.09 -7.49
N PRO A 183 -16.94 -7.70 -7.65
CA PRO A 183 -17.38 -6.83 -8.74
C PRO A 183 -16.93 -5.37 -8.57
N PRO A 184 -16.74 -4.59 -9.66
CA PRO A 184 -16.22 -3.22 -9.64
C PRO A 184 -16.98 -2.23 -8.74
N LYS A 185 -18.30 -2.43 -8.58
CA LYS A 185 -19.16 -1.52 -7.79
C LYS A 185 -18.91 -1.61 -6.28
N MET A 186 -18.56 -2.79 -5.74
CA MET A 186 -18.11 -2.93 -4.34
C MET A 186 -16.69 -2.37 -4.15
N LYS A 187 -15.87 -2.34 -5.21
CA LYS A 187 -14.52 -1.75 -5.17
C LYS A 187 -14.60 -0.26 -4.91
N LEU A 188 -15.49 0.46 -5.60
CA LEU A 188 -15.66 1.91 -5.45
C LEU A 188 -16.11 2.31 -4.02
N LEU A 189 -16.96 1.51 -3.37
CA LEU A 189 -17.47 1.78 -2.02
C LEU A 189 -16.38 1.57 -0.94
N LEU A 190 -15.56 0.54 -1.07
CA LEU A 190 -14.43 0.30 -0.18
C LEU A 190 -13.27 1.27 -0.46
N SER A 191 -13.01 1.64 -1.72
CA SER A 191 -12.10 2.74 -2.11
C SER A 191 -12.57 4.10 -1.60
N ALA A 192 -13.87 4.37 -1.61
CA ALA A 192 -14.45 5.60 -1.08
C ALA A 192 -14.32 5.65 0.46
N ALA A 193 -14.47 4.52 1.15
CA ALA A 193 -14.19 4.43 2.59
C ALA A 193 -12.70 4.68 2.94
N ILE A 194 -11.78 4.43 1.99
CA ILE A 194 -10.35 4.81 2.08
C ILE A 194 -10.14 6.32 1.88
N LEU A 195 -11.02 6.99 1.13
CA LEU A 195 -10.86 8.40 0.72
C LEU A 195 -11.52 9.43 1.64
N VAL A 196 -12.59 9.05 2.35
CA VAL A 196 -13.24 9.90 3.39
C VAL A 196 -12.25 10.41 4.46
N PRO A 197 -11.31 9.58 4.96
CA PRO A 197 -10.24 10.00 5.87
C PRO A 197 -9.40 11.21 5.44
N ILE A 198 -9.12 11.37 4.14
CA ILE A 198 -8.17 12.37 3.65
C ILE A 198 -8.85 13.73 3.45
N ALA A 199 -10.13 13.72 3.09
CA ALA A 199 -10.95 14.92 3.02
C ALA A 199 -11.11 15.57 4.42
N GLU A 200 -11.13 14.77 5.49
CA GLU A 200 -11.24 15.27 6.87
C GLU A 200 -9.91 15.80 7.44
N ILE A 201 -8.77 15.31 6.95
CA ILE A 201 -7.45 15.73 7.46
C ILE A 201 -7.01 17.08 6.85
N ILE A 202 -7.50 17.48 5.67
CA ILE A 202 -6.83 18.51 4.86
C ILE A 202 -7.60 19.83 4.67
N LEU A 203 -8.94 19.93 4.72
CA LEU A 203 -9.60 21.11 4.12
C LEU A 203 -10.47 22.01 5.00
N PRO A 204 -10.17 23.32 4.94
CA PRO A 204 -11.06 24.32 4.37
C PRO A 204 -10.51 24.84 3.01
N PHE A 205 -11.36 24.88 1.96
CA PHE A 205 -11.17 25.48 0.60
C PHE A 205 -10.62 24.61 -0.57
N PRO A 206 -10.89 24.89 -1.88
CA PRO A 206 -11.49 23.92 -2.80
C PRO A 206 -10.67 23.61 -4.07
N LEU A 207 -9.34 23.75 -4.04
CA LEU A 207 -8.49 23.31 -5.16
C LEU A 207 -8.36 21.77 -5.22
N ASP A 208 -8.53 21.15 -4.05
CA ASP A 208 -8.36 19.74 -3.79
C ASP A 208 -9.48 18.87 -4.39
N PHE A 209 -10.67 19.44 -4.61
CA PHE A 209 -11.76 18.73 -5.28
C PHE A 209 -11.41 18.36 -6.73
N PHE A 210 -10.63 19.20 -7.42
CA PHE A 210 -10.22 18.96 -8.81
C PHE A 210 -9.06 17.96 -8.92
N ILE A 211 -8.11 17.98 -7.98
CA ILE A 211 -7.03 16.98 -7.91
C ILE A 211 -7.57 15.62 -7.44
N PHE A 212 -8.51 15.63 -6.50
CA PHE A 212 -9.28 14.46 -6.06
C PHE A 212 -10.08 13.84 -7.20
N LEU A 213 -10.84 14.65 -7.95
CA LEU A 213 -11.54 14.19 -9.14
C LEU A 213 -10.56 13.71 -10.20
N ALA A 214 -9.47 14.41 -10.48
CA ALA A 214 -8.48 13.98 -11.47
C ALA A 214 -7.80 12.67 -11.07
N THR A 215 -7.52 12.45 -9.79
CA THR A 215 -6.91 11.22 -9.27
C THR A 215 -7.91 10.05 -9.31
N ILE A 216 -9.18 10.30 -8.99
CA ILE A 216 -10.28 9.34 -9.17
C ILE A 216 -10.49 9.05 -10.66
N PHE A 217 -10.44 10.06 -11.53
CA PHE A 217 -10.65 9.93 -12.98
C PHE A 217 -9.48 9.20 -13.64
N CYS A 218 -8.24 9.47 -13.24
CA CYS A 218 -7.05 8.75 -13.68
C CYS A 218 -7.05 7.31 -13.16
N SER A 219 -7.40 7.08 -11.89
CA SER A 219 -7.55 5.73 -11.32
C SER A 219 -8.68 4.94 -11.99
N TYR A 220 -9.78 5.61 -12.34
CA TYR A 220 -10.91 5.04 -13.08
C TYR A 220 -10.50 4.71 -14.51
N TRP A 221 -9.90 5.65 -15.25
CA TRP A 221 -9.56 5.48 -16.66
C TRP A 221 -8.44 4.46 -16.90
N TYR A 222 -7.40 4.45 -16.06
CA TYR A 222 -6.23 3.56 -16.22
C TYR A 222 -6.52 2.11 -15.79
N VAL A 223 -7.48 1.90 -14.88
CA VAL A 223 -7.75 0.58 -14.28
C VAL A 223 -9.00 -0.09 -14.85
N ILE A 224 -9.95 0.67 -15.40
CA ILE A 224 -11.32 0.17 -15.69
C ILE A 224 -11.63 0.05 -17.17
N LYS A 225 -11.02 0.83 -18.08
CA LYS A 225 -11.52 0.87 -19.48
C LYS A 225 -11.08 -0.32 -20.35
N ASP A 226 -9.87 -0.85 -20.20
CA ASP A 226 -9.27 -1.75 -21.22
C ASP A 226 -8.80 -3.12 -20.71
N LEU A 227 -9.40 -3.64 -19.63
CA LEU A 227 -9.01 -4.94 -19.08
C LEU A 227 -10.13 -5.97 -19.25
N PRO A 228 -10.00 -6.94 -20.18
CA PRO A 228 -11.06 -7.92 -20.44
C PRO A 228 -11.37 -8.70 -19.16
N LEU A 229 -12.63 -8.56 -18.73
CA LEU A 229 -13.18 -9.05 -17.46
C LEU A 229 -13.45 -10.57 -17.47
N GLU A 230 -13.14 -11.25 -18.57
CA GLU A 230 -13.62 -12.61 -18.84
C GLU A 230 -12.71 -13.72 -18.30
N ASN A 231 -11.50 -13.41 -17.81
CA ASN A 231 -10.48 -14.42 -17.49
C ASN A 231 -10.06 -14.50 -16.01
N LEU A 232 -10.86 -14.03 -15.06
CA LEU A 232 -10.55 -14.21 -13.63
C LEU A 232 -11.65 -14.97 -12.89
N PRO A 233 -11.59 -16.31 -12.84
CA PRO A 233 -12.24 -17.06 -11.79
C PRO A 233 -11.19 -17.46 -10.74
N LEU A 234 -11.17 -16.76 -9.60
CA LEU A 234 -11.01 -17.49 -8.33
C LEU A 234 -12.36 -18.16 -8.03
N LYS A 235 -12.73 -19.16 -8.84
CA LYS A 235 -13.83 -20.06 -8.48
C LYS A 235 -13.26 -21.15 -7.57
N THR A 236 -13.79 -21.14 -6.34
CA THR A 236 -13.70 -22.10 -5.21
C THR A 236 -12.34 -22.31 -4.55
#